data_AF-A0A351SAS6-F1
#
_entry.id   AF-A0A351SAS6-F1
#
_cell.length_a   1.000
_cell.length_b   1.000
_cell.length_c   1.000
_cell.angle_alpha   90.00
_cell.angle_beta   90.00
_cell.angle_gamma   90.00
#
_symmetry.space_group_name_H-M   'P 1'
#
loop_
_entity.id
_entity.type
_entity.pdbx_description
1 polymer ?
#
loop_
_entity_poly.entity_id
_entity_poly.type
_entity_poly.pdbx_seq_one_letter_code
_entity_poly.pdbx_strand_id
1 'polypeptide(L)'
;CATCNGRGSVKTAETICHEISREIIRQARQFDIEKITVFASESVVNTVIDEFSSEFAELEAFANVPIKLKAEPLYTQEQYDVVLM
;
A
#
# COMPACT_ATOMS: atom_id res chain seq x y z
N CYS A 1 -16.54 -15.05 8.79
CA CYS A 1 -15.89 -13.95 9.52
C CYS A 1 -15.48 -12.89 8.50
N ALA A 2 -15.93 -11.64 8.67
CA ALA A 2 -15.72 -10.55 7.71
C ALA A 2 -14.26 -10.07 7.60
N THR A 3 -13.41 -10.48 8.56
CA THR A 3 -12.02 -10.06 8.68
C THR A 3 -11.02 -11.10 8.16
N CYS A 4 -11.47 -12.25 7.66
CA CYS A 4 -10.53 -13.26 7.14
C CYS A 4 -11.04 -14.00 5.90
N ASN A 5 -12.26 -13.70 5.44
CA ASN A 5 -12.95 -14.43 4.37
C ASN A 5 -12.92 -15.96 4.55
N GLY A 6 -12.88 -16.45 5.81
CA GLY A 6 -12.85 -17.87 6.12
C GLY A 6 -11.47 -18.55 6.10
N ARG A 7 -10.35 -17.80 6.01
CA ARG A 7 -8.98 -18.36 5.97
C ARG A 7 -8.35 -18.65 7.33
N GLY A 8 -8.91 -18.14 8.43
CA GLY A 8 -8.37 -18.38 9.79
C GLY A 8 -7.07 -17.63 10.12
N SER A 9 -6.50 -16.87 9.19
CA SER A 9 -5.39 -15.94 9.42
C SER A 9 -5.79 -14.51 9.05
N VAL A 10 -5.33 -13.55 9.83
CA VAL A 10 -5.39 -12.11 9.51
C VAL A 10 -4.14 -11.77 8.72
N LYS A 11 -4.24 -11.00 7.64
CA LYS A 11 -3.07 -10.59 6.86
C LYS A 11 -2.15 -9.71 7.72
N THR A 12 -0.85 -9.99 7.71
CA THR A 12 0.15 -9.11 8.36
C THR A 12 0.28 -7.79 7.62
N ALA A 13 0.79 -6.75 8.29
CA ALA A 13 1.05 -5.46 7.65
C ALA A 13 1.99 -5.63 6.44
N GLU A 14 2.99 -6.52 6.56
CA GLU A 14 3.86 -6.96 5.46
C GLU A 14 3.06 -7.47 4.24
N THR A 15 2.08 -8.34 4.47
CA THR A 15 1.25 -8.90 3.39
C THR A 15 0.50 -7.80 2.65
N ILE A 16 -0.02 -6.81 3.39
CA ILE A 16 -0.71 -5.65 2.84
C ILE A 16 0.24 -4.74 2.07
N CYS A 17 1.47 -4.53 2.57
CA CYS A 17 2.51 -3.77 1.86
C CYS A 17 2.80 -4.37 0.47
N HIS A 18 2.96 -5.70 0.39
CA HIS A 18 3.15 -6.38 -0.90
C HIS A 18 1.92 -6.37 -1.81
N GLU A 19 0.71 -6.27 -1.26
CA GLU A 19 -0.50 -6.09 -2.06
C GLU A 19 -0.55 -4.68 -2.66
N ILE A 20 -0.28 -3.66 -1.85
CA ILE A 20 -0.18 -2.26 -2.28
C ILE A 20 0.88 -2.10 -3.39
N SER A 21 2.09 -2.64 -3.19
CA SER A 21 3.17 -2.50 -4.18
C SER A 21 2.80 -3.11 -5.54
N ARG A 22 2.22 -4.32 -5.53
CA ARG A 22 1.72 -4.99 -6.74
C ARG A 22 0.60 -4.21 -7.42
N GLU A 23 -0.30 -3.64 -6.63
CA GLU A 23 -1.40 -2.84 -7.15
C GLU A 23 -0.91 -1.56 -7.80
N ILE A 24 0.05 -0.87 -7.18
CA ILE A 24 0.70 0.32 -7.76
C ILE A 24 1.37 -0.03 -9.09
N ILE A 25 2.19 -1.09 -9.15
CA ILE A 25 2.88 -1.48 -10.39
C ILE A 25 1.87 -1.78 -11.50
N ARG A 26 0.76 -2.45 -11.16
CA ARG A 26 -0.31 -2.75 -12.12
C ARG A 26 -0.96 -1.47 -12.65
N GLN A 27 -1.26 -0.53 -11.76
CA GLN A 27 -1.94 0.72 -12.10
C GLN A 27 -1.01 1.68 -12.86
N ALA A 28 0.24 1.86 -12.43
CA ALA A 28 1.25 2.70 -13.07
C ALA A 28 1.63 2.24 -14.48
N ARG A 29 1.50 0.94 -14.79
CA ARG A 29 1.67 0.43 -16.16
C ARG A 29 0.44 0.64 -17.06
N GLN A 30 -0.74 0.74 -16.46
CA GLN A 30 -2.01 0.81 -17.18
C GLN A 30 -2.47 2.25 -17.42
N PHE A 31 -2.08 3.16 -16.54
CA PHE A 31 -2.46 4.56 -16.56
C PHE A 31 -1.21 5.44 -16.44
N ASP A 32 -1.18 6.51 -17.23
CA ASP A 32 -0.20 7.59 -17.07
C ASP A 32 -0.72 8.52 -15.96
N ILE A 33 -0.01 8.55 -14.84
CA ILE A 33 -0.43 9.20 -13.60
C ILE A 33 0.70 10.10 -13.12
N GLU A 34 0.37 11.23 -12.51
CA GLU A 34 1.39 12.18 -12.04
C GLU A 34 1.77 11.93 -10.58
N LYS A 35 0.86 11.34 -9.80
CA LYS A 35 1.11 11.07 -8.37
C LYS A 35 0.25 9.94 -7.85
N ILE A 36 0.78 9.21 -6.88
CA ILE A 36 0.09 8.14 -6.17
C ILE A 36 -0.07 8.54 -4.71
N THR A 37 -1.26 8.38 -4.17
CA THR A 37 -1.50 8.50 -2.73
C THR A 37 -2.10 7.21 -2.20
N VAL A 38 -1.40 6.57 -1.26
CA VAL A 38 -1.86 5.38 -0.56
C VAL A 38 -2.36 5.79 0.81
N PHE A 39 -3.62 5.49 1.10
CA PHE A 39 -4.20 5.58 2.42
C PHE A 39 -4.20 4.20 3.05
N ALA A 40 -3.63 4.06 4.24
CA ALA A 40 -3.60 2.79 4.95
C ALA A 40 -3.68 3.02 6.46
N SER A 41 -3.93 1.97 7.23
CA SER A 41 -3.83 2.06 8.70
C SER A 41 -2.43 2.49 9.15
N GLU A 42 -2.35 3.10 10.34
CA GLU A 42 -1.08 3.55 10.93
C GLU A 42 -0.05 2.42 11.08
N SER A 43 -0.50 1.20 11.40
CA SER A 43 0.39 0.04 11.50
C SER A 43 1.05 -0.29 10.16
N VAL A 44 0.29 -0.25 9.06
CA VAL A 44 0.83 -0.48 7.71
C VAL A 44 1.78 0.62 7.31
N VAL A 45 1.45 1.90 7.56
CA VAL A 45 2.34 3.02 7.21
C VAL A 45 3.67 2.94 7.97
N ASN A 46 3.63 2.61 9.26
CA ASN A 46 4.85 2.42 10.05
C ASN A 46 5.68 1.24 9.53
N THR A 47 5.04 0.09 9.23
CA THR A 47 5.73 -1.04 8.59
C THR A 47 6.37 -0.65 7.26
N VAL A 48 5.72 0.21 6.47
CA VAL A 48 6.33 0.70 5.23
C VAL A 48 7.55 1.55 5.50
N ILE A 49 7.51 2.46 6.48
CA ILE A 49 8.64 3.34 6.80
C ILE A 49 9.81 2.54 7.39
N ASP A 50 9.53 1.59 8.27
CA ASP A 50 10.55 0.86 9.02
C ASP A 50 11.16 -0.29 8.20
N GLU A 51 10.33 -1.09 7.51
CA GLU A 51 10.76 -2.35 6.87
C GLU A 51 10.72 -2.29 5.34
N PHE A 52 9.68 -1.69 4.75
CA PHE A 52 9.49 -1.69 3.28
C PHE A 52 9.96 -0.41 2.59
N SER A 53 10.68 0.47 3.29
CA SER A 53 11.05 1.79 2.77
C SER A 53 11.92 1.70 1.53
N SER A 54 12.87 0.77 1.53
CA SER A 54 13.70 0.47 0.35
C SER A 54 12.87 -0.04 -0.84
N GLU A 55 11.92 -0.95 -0.60
CA GLU A 55 11.07 -1.51 -1.67
C GLU A 55 10.18 -0.42 -2.29
N PHE A 56 9.59 0.45 -1.47
CA PHE A 56 8.78 1.57 -1.95
C PHE A 56 9.61 2.64 -2.68
N ALA A 57 10.85 2.89 -2.25
CA ALA A 57 11.75 3.81 -2.95
C ALA A 57 12.15 3.29 -4.34
N GLU A 58 12.46 2.00 -4.46
CA GLU A 58 12.70 1.36 -5.76
C GLU A 58 11.46 1.43 -6.65
N LEU A 59 10.28 1.25 -6.05
CA LEU A 59 9.00 1.28 -6.76
C LEU A 59 8.64 2.69 -7.25
N GLU A 60 8.92 3.72 -6.45
CA GLU A 60 8.81 5.13 -6.84
C GLU A 60 9.75 5.45 -8.01
N ALA A 61 11.00 4.96 -7.97
CA ALA A 61 11.96 5.12 -9.06
C ALA A 61 11.55 4.34 -10.33
N PHE A 62 10.97 3.15 -10.18
CA PHE A 62 10.50 2.33 -11.29
C PHE A 62 9.28 2.94 -11.98
N ALA A 63 8.31 3.39 -11.19
CA ALA A 63 7.10 4.01 -11.69
C ALA A 63 7.33 5.48 -12.13
N ASN A 64 8.44 6.08 -11.70
CA ASN A 64 8.81 7.48 -11.95
C ASN A 64 7.72 8.48 -11.55
N VAL A 65 6.95 8.14 -10.50
CA VAL A 65 5.83 8.91 -9.97
C VAL A 65 5.94 8.98 -8.45
N PRO A 66 5.76 10.15 -7.83
CA PRO A 66 5.87 10.28 -6.39
C PRO A 66 4.78 9.51 -5.65
N ILE A 67 5.18 8.71 -4.66
CA ILE A 67 4.27 7.90 -3.84
C ILE A 67 4.12 8.55 -2.46
N LYS A 68 2.90 8.93 -2.11
CA LYS A 68 2.58 9.49 -0.80
C LYS A 68 1.82 8.49 0.05
N LEU A 69 2.34 8.21 1.24
CA LEU A 69 1.68 7.39 2.23
C LEU A 69 0.93 8.29 3.22
N LYS A 70 -0.32 7.97 3.50
CA LYS A 70 -1.15 8.63 4.50
C LYS A 70 -1.73 7.60 5.45
N ALA A 71 -1.41 7.76 6.73
CA ALA A 71 -2.02 6.97 7.79
C ALA A 71 -3.43 7.48 8.05
N GLU A 72 -4.42 6.58 8.01
CA GLU A 72 -5.77 6.89 8.48
C GLU A 72 -6.13 6.06 9.72
N PRO A 73 -6.40 6.72 10.86
CA PRO A 73 -6.62 6.04 12.15
C PRO A 73 -7.94 5.27 12.20
N LEU A 74 -8.88 5.59 11.28
CA LEU A 74 -10.14 4.87 11.15
C LEU A 74 -10.02 3.57 10.36
N TYR A 75 -8.89 3.36 9.67
CA TYR A 75 -8.69 2.19 8.82
C TYR A 75 -8.13 1.03 9.64
N THR A 76 -8.68 -0.17 9.40
CA THR A 76 -8.10 -1.40 9.93
C THR A 76 -6.88 -1.82 9.10
N GLN A 77 -6.05 -2.72 9.63
CA GLN A 77 -4.85 -3.21 8.94
C GLN A 77 -5.12 -3.78 7.55
N GLU A 78 -6.31 -4.33 7.30
CA GLU A 78 -6.70 -4.88 5.99
C GLU A 78 -7.36 -3.84 5.06
N GLN A 79 -7.55 -2.61 5.54
CA GLN A 79 -8.12 -1.51 4.78
C GLN A 79 -7.00 -0.61 4.27
N TYR A 80 -6.96 -0.46 2.95
CA TYR A 80 -6.10 0.49 2.27
C TYR A 80 -6.81 0.97 0.99
N ASP A 81 -6.49 2.18 0.57
CA ASP A 81 -6.96 2.78 -0.68
C ASP A 81 -5.78 3.36 -1.46
N VAL A 82 -5.68 3.00 -2.75
CA VAL A 82 -4.68 3.55 -3.67
C VAL A 82 -5.40 4.54 -4.59
N VAL A 83 -5.11 5.82 -4.41
CA VAL A 83 -5.66 6.92 -5.21
C VAL A 83 -4.62 7.36 -6.23
N LEU A 84 -4.99 7.22 -7.50
CA LEU A 84 -4.25 7.72 -8.66
C LEU A 84 -4.73 9.12 -8.99
N MET A 85 -3.80 10.05 -9.28
CA MET A 85 -4.12 11.41 -9.72
C MET A 85 -3.17 11.88 -10.81
#